data_AF-A0A4S0UZ90-F1
#
_entry.id   AF-A0A4S0UZ90-F1
#
_cell.length_a   1.000
_cell.length_b   1.000
_cell.length_c   1.000
_cell.angle_alpha   90.00
_cell.angle_beta   90.00
_cell.angle_gamma   90.00
#
_symmetry.space_group_name_H-M   'P 1'
#
loop_
_entity.id
_entity.type
_entity.pdbx_description
1 polymer ?
#
loop_
_entity_poly.entity_id
_entity_poly.type
_entity_poly.pdbx_seq_one_letter_code
_entity_poly.pdbx_strand_id
1 'polypeptide(L)' 'PNHLIQEEMVGAVPWYFEVVKGPIRMVDGCWQVPDAPGLGVEVDEAVADRHPYRPEVMHTTNAVLADGTIVDW' A
#
# COMPACT_ATOMS: atom_id res chain seq x y z
N PRO A 1 -11.88 8.52 -21.65
CA PRO A 1 -11.77 9.27 -20.37
C PRO A 1 -12.90 8.87 -19.41
N ASN A 2 -12.56 8.07 -18.40
CA ASN A 2 -13.49 7.45 -17.44
C ASN A 2 -12.82 7.21 -16.07
N HIS A 3 -11.70 7.88 -15.80
CA HIS A 3 -11.06 7.89 -14.49
C HIS A 3 -11.84 8.82 -13.56
N LEU A 4 -12.08 8.38 -12.32
CA LEU A 4 -12.83 9.14 -11.32
C LEU A 4 -11.96 9.49 -10.10
N ILE A 5 -11.42 8.48 -9.44
CA ILE A 5 -10.55 8.60 -8.25
C ILE A 5 -9.56 7.45 -8.21
N GLN A 6 -8.51 7.59 -7.41
CA GLN A 6 -7.56 6.55 -7.05
C GLN A 6 -7.52 6.44 -5.53
N GLU A 7 -7.70 5.23 -5.00
CA GLU A 7 -7.52 4.95 -3.58
C GLU A 7 -6.04 5.10 -3.19
N GLU A 8 -5.80 5.66 -2.01
CA GLU A 8 -4.47 5.87 -1.45
C GLU A 8 -4.48 5.55 0.04
N MET A 9 -3.52 4.74 0.50
CA MET A 9 -3.35 4.39 1.90
C MET A 9 -2.02 4.94 2.44
N VAL A 10 -1.95 6.27 2.55
CA VAL A 10 -0.74 6.96 3.01
C VAL A 10 -0.39 6.54 4.44
N GLY A 11 0.89 6.29 4.69
CA GLY A 11 1.38 6.01 6.04
C GLY A 11 1.04 4.62 6.59
N ALA A 12 0.73 3.65 5.71
CA ALA A 12 0.51 2.25 6.09
C ALA A 12 1.61 1.71 7.03
N VAL A 13 2.87 2.05 6.75
CA VAL A 13 4.02 1.83 7.63
C VAL A 13 4.97 3.03 7.58
N PRO A 14 5.64 3.41 8.69
CA PRO A 14 6.47 4.61 8.74
C PRO A 14 7.71 4.52 7.83
N TRP A 15 8.17 3.31 7.50
CA TRP A 15 9.37 3.05 6.71
C TRP A 15 9.07 2.84 5.21
N TYR A 16 7.83 3.01 4.75
CA TYR A 16 7.43 2.72 3.36
C TYR A 16 8.32 3.45 2.34
N PHE A 17 8.48 4.77 2.52
CA PHE A 17 9.30 5.62 1.65
C PHE A 17 10.81 5.48 1.91
N GLU A 18 11.22 4.74 2.94
CA GLU A 18 12.61 4.31 3.09
C GLU A 18 12.91 3.14 2.15
N VAL A 19 11.98 2.18 2.04
CA VAL A 19 12.11 0.99 1.17
C VAL A 19 11.85 1.31 -0.30
N VAL A 20 10.78 2.03 -0.64
CA VAL A 20 10.39 2.28 -2.04
C VAL A 20 10.69 3.72 -2.42
N LYS A 21 11.46 3.90 -3.49
CA LYS A 21 11.72 5.21 -4.11
C LYS A 21 10.91 5.29 -5.41
N GLY A 22 10.23 6.41 -5.64
CA GLY A 22 9.43 6.61 -6.84
C GLY A 22 9.48 8.06 -7.33
N PRO A 23 8.97 8.33 -8.54
CA PRO A 23 9.16 9.62 -9.22
C PRO A 23 8.04 10.61 -8.91
N ILE A 24 6.96 10.15 -8.28
CA ILE A 24 5.75 10.94 -8.03
C ILE A 24 5.64 11.35 -6.56
N ARG A 25 5.01 12.50 -6.34
CA ARG A 25 4.55 12.95 -5.03
C ARG A 25 3.07 13.30 -5.10
N MET A 26 2.40 13.18 -3.97
CA MET A 26 1.04 13.70 -3.82
C MET A 26 1.13 15.23 -3.70
N VAL A 27 0.41 15.94 -4.56
CA VAL A 27 0.32 17.41 -4.58
C VAL A 27 -1.16 17.77 -4.57
N ASP A 28 -1.60 18.52 -3.55
CA ASP A 28 -2.98 18.98 -3.40
C ASP A 28 -4.04 17.85 -3.49
N GLY A 29 -3.70 16.68 -2.95
CA GLY A 29 -4.58 15.50 -2.95
C GLY A 29 -4.58 14.67 -4.24
N CYS A 30 -3.71 15.01 -5.20
CA CYS A 30 -3.59 14.29 -6.47
C CYS A 30 -2.18 13.70 -6.64
N TRP A 31 -2.11 12.48 -7.18
CA TRP A 31 -0.85 11.89 -7.63
C TRP A 31 -0.44 12.45 -8.99
N GLN A 32 0.85 12.76 -9.13
CA GLN A 32 1.41 13.22 -10.40
C GLN A 32 1.45 12.10 -11.45
N VAL A 33 1.38 12.48 -12.72
CA VAL A 33 1.72 11.57 -13.82
C VAL A 33 3.25 11.40 -13.85
N PRO A 34 3.79 10.17 -13.78
CA PRO A 34 5.23 9.95 -13.81
C PRO A 34 5.82 10.27 -15.19
N ASP A 35 7.05 10.79 -15.19
CA ASP A 35 7.83 11.14 -16.39
C ASP A 35 9.05 10.22 -16.62
N ALA A 36 9.46 9.48 -15.60
CA ALA A 36 10.52 8.48 -15.68
C ALA A 36 10.11 7.28 -16.57
N PRO A 37 11.07 6.67 -17.29
CA PRO A 37 10.80 5.48 -18.10
C PRO A 37 10.42 4.28 -17.22
N GLY A 38 9.54 3.43 -17.75
CA GLY A 38 9.04 2.26 -17.02
C GLY A 38 8.13 2.66 -15.85
N LEU A 39 8.25 1.97 -14.72
CA LEU A 39 7.52 2.34 -13.49
C LEU A 39 8.19 3.51 -12.75
N GLY A 40 9.49 3.74 -13.00
CA GLY A 40 10.29 4.75 -12.28
C GLY A 40 10.47 4.47 -10.79
N VAL A 41 10.28 3.23 -10.35
CA VAL A 41 10.33 2.80 -8.94
C VAL A 41 11.55 1.93 -8.69
N GLU A 42 12.20 2.13 -7.54
CA GLU A 42 13.32 1.35 -7.04
C GLU A 42 13.04 0.84 -5.61
N VAL A 43 13.59 -0.31 -5.26
CA VAL A 43 13.49 -0.92 -3.92
C VAL A 43 14.87 -0.94 -3.25
N ASP A 44 14.96 -0.36 -2.05
CA ASP A 44 16.14 -0.44 -1.20
C ASP A 44 16.13 -1.76 -0.41
N GLU A 45 16.82 -2.77 -0.95
CA GLU A 45 16.92 -4.10 -0.35
C GLU A 45 17.55 -4.07 1.06
N ALA A 46 18.49 -3.15 1.32
CA ALA A 46 19.14 -3.04 2.62
C ALA A 46 18.23 -2.43 3.69
N VAL A 47 17.23 -1.66 3.31
CA VAL A 47 16.15 -1.24 4.22
C VAL A 47 15.12 -2.35 4.37
N ALA A 48 14.74 -3.01 3.27
CA ALA A 48 13.80 -4.13 3.31
C ALA A 48 14.25 -5.25 4.26
N ASP A 49 15.55 -5.59 4.27
CA ASP A 49 16.14 -6.58 5.18
C ASP A 49 15.98 -6.25 6.67
N ARG A 50 15.79 -4.97 7.03
CA ARG A 50 15.55 -4.53 8.42
C ARG A 50 14.10 -4.76 8.85
N HIS A 51 13.21 -5.02 7.89
CA HIS A 51 11.78 -5.22 8.10
C HIS A 51 11.35 -6.62 7.60
N PRO A 52 11.88 -7.70 8.21
CA PRO A 52 11.57 -9.06 7.76
C PRO A 52 10.08 -9.36 7.93
N TYR A 53 9.62 -10.33 7.15
CA TYR A 53 8.25 -10.83 7.19
C TYR A 53 7.78 -11.10 8.63
N ARG A 54 6.54 -10.67 8.91
CA ARG A 54 5.80 -11.01 10.12
C ARG A 54 4.40 -11.46 9.70
N PRO A 55 3.85 -12.52 10.31
CA PRO A 55 2.47 -12.90 10.08
C PRO A 55 1.54 -11.72 10.36
N GLU A 56 0.65 -11.42 9.41
CA GLU A 56 -0.38 -10.39 9.56
C GLU A 56 -1.64 -10.98 10.22
N VAL A 57 -2.43 -10.10 10.85
CA VAL A 57 -3.75 -10.48 11.34
C VAL A 57 -4.69 -10.59 10.13
N MET A 58 -5.15 -11.80 9.82
CA MET A 58 -6.20 -11.99 8.81
C MET A 58 -7.54 -11.54 9.38
N HIS A 59 -7.84 -10.24 9.29
CA HIS A 59 -9.09 -9.69 9.82
C HIS A 59 -10.36 -10.37 9.26
N THR A 60 -10.28 -10.86 8.02
CA THR A 60 -11.32 -11.63 7.35
C THR A 60 -11.76 -12.89 8.11
N THR A 61 -10.87 -13.52 8.89
CA THR A 61 -11.23 -14.72 9.67
C THR A 61 -12.16 -14.41 10.84
N ASN A 62 -12.30 -13.13 11.20
CA ASN A 62 -13.19 -12.69 12.28
C ASN A 62 -14.57 -12.28 11.77
N ALA A 63 -14.85 -12.39 10.46
CA ALA A 63 -16.15 -12.10 9.87
C ALA A 63 -17.14 -13.25 10.16
N VAL A 64 -17.48 -13.40 11.43
CA VAL A 64 -18.35 -14.45 11.95
C VAL A 64 -19.40 -13.83 12.86
N LEU A 65 -20.67 -14.10 12.56
CA LEU A 65 -21.79 -13.64 13.39
C LEU A 65 -21.89 -14.45 14.70
N ALA A 66 -22.69 -13.95 15.64
CA ALA A 66 -22.89 -14.60 16.95
C ALA A 66 -23.41 -16.04 16.87
N ASP A 67 -24.08 -16.42 15.77
CA ASP A 67 -24.58 -17.78 15.53
C ASP A 67 -23.56 -18.69 14.81
N GLY A 68 -22.36 -18.18 14.52
CA GLY A 68 -21.31 -18.90 13.82
C GLY A 68 -21.35 -18.78 12.30
N THR A 69 -22.29 -18.01 11.73
CA THR A 69 -22.36 -17.79 10.27
C THR A 69 -21.14 -16.98 9.81
N ILE A 70 -20.41 -17.52 8.84
CA ILE A 70 -19.32 -16.82 8.15
C ILE A 70 -19.93 -15.84 7.15
N VAL A 71 -19.48 -14.59 7.19
CA VAL A 71 -19.94 -13.50 6.31
C VAL A 71 -18.77 -12.86 5.57
N ASP A 72 -19.11 -12.00 4.62
CA ASP A 72 -18.14 -11.20 3.87
C ASP A 72 -17.50 -10.13 4.76
N TRP A 73 -16.23 -9.80 4.49
CA TRP A 73 -15.43 -8.79 5.19
C TRP A 73 -14.99 -7.68 4.24
#